data_AF-A0A1N7NPQ6-F1
#
_entry.id   AF-A0A1N7NPQ6-F1
#
_cell.length_a   1.000
_cell.length_b   1.000
_cell.length_c   1.000
_cell.angle_alpha   90.00
_cell.angle_beta   90.00
_cell.angle_gamma   90.00
#
_symmetry.space_group_name_H-M   'P 1'
#
loop_
_entity.id
_entity.type
_entity.pdbx_description
1 polymer ?
#
loop_
_entity_poly.entity_id
_entity_poly.type
_entity_poly.pdbx_seq_one_letter_code
_entity_poly.pdbx_strand_id
1 'polypeptide(L)'
;MSLTDSEYIQSLFQQFMQDELNNLPQAERQSLSRAFEARFGQLIRDAAGGKESSFPDLVGFGSEGVTSFDEIPPAYIEADFDEGVTPSQLQASAELYFILQHDIMGVFKSMDILRRQFRDGTIRIQRGPGAQKLYLLEKWRPLRYGPRDRSIAYGRVFNHGRGPKPAGAVINRNFQHQFVALISSLAKYYRDLTVSEVVRGGPALDSRPYGAIATVQRIAIDLRYALDRSSYGNIVSLTHESGMYLSEALGILDSPDIKRAYDATNRWQALEGILKRNRGSISDLSQRAKMAEAGRRILQWVAGSTFDSDVDADSFRVQARTAGSHAEAWIAAYRLTKEGRHFPGANANLKWSRSLPYGEQETAYY
;
A
#
# COMPACT_ATOMS: atom_id res chain seq x y z
N MET A 1 0.06 10.31 57.59
CA MET A 1 1.44 10.14 57.09
C MET A 1 2.34 9.92 58.30
N SER A 2 2.97 8.75 58.41
CA SER A 2 3.98 8.54 59.46
C SER A 2 5.19 9.40 59.15
N LEU A 3 5.90 9.85 60.19
CA LEU A 3 7.12 10.69 60.09
C LEU A 3 8.16 10.14 59.09
N THR A 4 8.14 8.83 58.84
CA THR A 4 9.00 8.11 57.88
C THR A 4 8.80 8.50 56.41
N ASP A 5 7.59 8.87 55.99
CA ASP A 5 7.32 9.19 54.57
C ASP A 5 7.81 10.59 54.20
N SER A 6 7.76 11.53 55.15
CA SER A 6 8.25 12.91 54.97
C SER A 6 9.77 12.95 54.81
N GLU A 7 10.50 12.16 55.61
CA GLU A 7 11.95 12.05 55.54
C GLU A 7 12.43 11.41 54.23
N TYR A 8 11.68 10.42 53.72
CA TYR A 8 11.95 9.79 52.42
C TYR A 8 11.71 10.75 51.24
N ILE A 9 10.64 11.55 51.28
CA ILE A 9 10.36 12.56 50.25
C ILE A 9 11.43 13.67 50.28
N GLN A 10 11.88 14.08 51.46
CA GLN A 10 12.96 15.06 51.60
C GLN A 10 14.28 14.56 51.01
N SER A 11 14.63 13.28 51.20
CA SER A 11 15.87 12.72 50.66
C SER A 11 15.85 12.57 49.14
N LEU A 12 14.73 12.11 48.56
CA LEU A 12 14.56 12.05 47.10
C LEU A 12 14.64 13.43 46.44
N PHE A 13 14.04 14.43 47.09
CA PHE A 13 14.07 15.81 46.59
C PHE A 13 15.46 16.43 46.66
N GLN A 14 16.21 16.17 47.75
CA GLN A 14 17.61 16.59 47.86
C GLN A 14 18.48 15.96 46.77
N GLN A 15 18.27 14.67 46.49
CA GLN A 15 19.00 13.95 45.45
C GLN A 15 18.70 14.52 44.04
N PHE A 16 17.42 14.76 43.73
CA PHE A 16 17.01 15.42 42.48
C PHE A 16 17.61 16.82 42.33
N MET A 17 17.56 17.64 43.39
CA MET A 17 18.16 18.97 43.39
C MET A 17 19.66 18.92 43.13
N GLN A 18 20.36 17.96 43.72
CA GLN A 18 21.79 17.79 43.52
C GLN A 18 22.09 17.42 42.07
N ASP A 19 21.33 16.52 41.46
CA ASP A 19 21.55 16.05 40.09
C ASP A 19 21.27 17.15 39.05
N GLU A 20 20.17 17.90 39.17
CA GLU A 20 19.81 18.95 38.21
C GLU A 20 20.65 20.22 38.36
N LEU A 21 20.96 20.63 39.60
CA LEU A 21 21.73 21.86 39.85
C LEU A 21 23.22 21.71 39.50
N ASN A 22 23.76 20.49 39.49
CA ASN A 22 25.15 20.23 39.14
C ASN A 22 25.50 20.64 37.70
N ASN A 23 24.50 20.73 36.82
CA ASN A 23 24.67 21.13 35.42
C ASN A 23 24.63 22.65 35.18
N LEU A 24 24.34 23.45 36.21
CA LEU A 24 24.18 24.91 36.07
C LEU A 24 25.40 25.71 36.53
N PRO A 25 25.66 26.91 35.96
CA PRO A 25 26.70 27.84 36.41
C PRO A 25 26.56 28.21 37.88
N GLN A 26 27.68 28.35 38.60
CA GLN A 26 27.71 28.45 40.07
C GLN A 26 26.89 29.62 40.65
N ALA A 27 26.79 30.74 39.93
CA ALA A 27 26.02 31.91 40.36
C ALA A 27 24.50 31.68 40.27
N GLU A 28 24.02 31.07 39.19
CA GLU A 28 22.60 30.73 38.99
C GLU A 28 22.16 29.58 39.90
N ARG A 29 23.08 28.65 40.17
CA ARG A 29 22.88 27.53 41.09
C ARG A 29 22.47 27.99 42.48
N GLN A 30 23.15 29.01 43.01
CA GLN A 30 22.89 29.51 44.36
C GLN A 30 21.59 30.31 44.45
N SER A 31 21.23 31.10 43.42
CA SER A 31 19.95 31.82 43.41
C SER A 31 18.77 30.88 43.25
N LEU A 32 18.87 29.89 42.36
CA LEU A 32 17.81 28.91 42.13
C LEU A 32 17.65 27.97 43.31
N SER A 33 18.75 27.45 43.88
CA SER A 33 18.71 26.62 45.10
C SER A 33 17.97 27.32 46.24
N ARG A 34 18.29 28.59 46.51
CA ARG A 34 17.60 29.37 47.55
C ARG A 34 16.13 29.63 47.25
N ALA A 35 15.78 29.93 46.00
CA ALA A 35 14.39 30.15 45.61
C ALA A 35 13.57 28.86 45.71
N PHE A 36 14.15 27.73 45.32
CA PHE A 36 13.52 26.41 45.41
C PHE A 36 13.38 25.92 46.84
N GLU A 37 14.40 26.04 47.68
CA GLU A 37 14.31 25.71 49.11
C GLU A 37 13.29 26.57 49.84
N ALA A 38 13.23 27.87 49.52
CA ALA A 38 12.22 28.76 50.09
C ALA A 38 10.80 28.33 49.71
N ARG A 39 10.57 27.99 48.44
CA ARG A 39 9.26 27.55 47.94
C ARG A 39 8.89 26.15 48.46
N PHE A 40 9.84 25.23 48.52
CA PHE A 40 9.61 23.89 49.06
C PHE A 40 9.35 23.92 50.57
N GLY A 41 10.12 24.70 51.32
CA GLY A 41 9.88 24.90 52.76
C GLY A 41 8.56 25.62 53.04
N GLN A 42 8.11 26.51 52.15
CA GLN A 42 6.76 27.08 52.21
C GLN A 42 5.69 25.99 52.00
N LEU A 43 5.82 25.17 50.96
CA LEU A 43 4.89 24.08 50.65
C LEU A 43 4.81 23.02 51.74
N ILE A 44 5.92 22.65 52.39
CA ILE A 44 5.89 21.71 53.53
C ILE A 44 5.20 22.33 54.76
N ARG A 45 5.44 23.62 55.03
CA ARG A 45 4.76 24.32 56.15
C ARG A 45 3.27 24.46 55.89
N ASP A 46 2.89 24.74 54.66
CA ASP A 46 1.49 24.84 54.25
C ASP A 46 0.78 23.47 54.30
N ALA A 47 1.48 22.39 53.91
CA ALA A 47 0.97 21.01 54.01
C ALA A 47 0.89 20.48 55.46
N ALA A 48 1.77 20.93 56.36
CA ALA A 48 1.72 20.58 57.79
C ALA A 48 0.63 21.36 58.56
N GLY A 49 0.13 22.45 57.98
CA GLY A 49 -0.85 23.36 58.55
C GLY A 49 -2.31 22.96 58.36
N GLY A 50 -2.67 21.67 58.36
CA GLY A 50 -4.02 21.18 58.69
C GLY A 50 -5.25 21.76 57.96
N LYS A 51 -5.09 22.42 56.80
CA LYS A 51 -6.19 22.85 55.92
C LYS A 51 -5.97 22.23 54.55
N GLU A 52 -6.81 21.24 54.23
CA GLU A 52 -7.11 20.59 52.94
C GLU A 52 -6.32 21.00 51.66
N SER A 53 -4.99 21.02 51.67
CA SER A 53 -4.18 21.02 50.45
C SER A 53 -3.69 19.60 50.20
N SER A 54 -4.52 18.81 49.52
CA SER A 54 -4.22 17.43 49.15
C SER A 54 -3.14 17.38 48.06
N PHE A 55 -2.46 16.24 47.93
CA PHE A 55 -1.46 15.92 46.89
C PHE A 55 -1.74 16.48 45.47
N PRO A 56 -2.99 16.57 44.96
CA PRO A 56 -3.33 17.27 43.70
C PRO A 56 -2.75 18.69 43.54
N ASP A 57 -2.63 19.45 44.63
CA ASP A 57 -2.09 20.81 44.61
C ASP A 57 -0.57 20.82 44.32
N LEU A 58 0.14 19.77 44.74
CA LEU A 58 1.57 19.55 44.44
C LEU A 58 1.81 19.16 42.97
N VAL A 59 0.80 18.63 42.28
CA VAL A 59 0.88 18.20 40.87
C VAL A 59 0.37 19.29 39.91
N GLY A 60 -0.11 20.43 40.45
CA GLY A 60 -0.53 21.60 39.66
C GLY A 60 -2.01 21.61 39.29
N PHE A 61 -2.85 20.81 39.95
CA PHE A 61 -4.32 20.84 39.76
C PHE A 61 -5.01 21.96 40.56
N GLY A 62 -4.27 22.70 41.40
CA GLY A 62 -4.81 23.80 42.19
C GLY A 62 -5.70 23.35 43.35
N SER A 63 -6.17 24.32 44.13
CA SER A 63 -7.04 24.11 45.31
C SER A 63 -8.46 23.63 44.96
N GLU A 64 -8.83 23.66 43.68
CA GLU A 64 -10.14 23.17 43.19
C GLU A 64 -10.15 21.65 42.91
N GLY A 65 -8.99 20.98 43.01
CA GLY A 65 -8.87 19.55 42.77
C GLY A 65 -8.89 19.16 41.30
N VAL A 66 -8.95 17.86 41.01
CA VAL A 66 -8.99 17.35 39.63
C VAL A 66 -10.36 17.67 39.04
N THR A 67 -10.40 18.59 38.06
CA THR A 67 -11.58 18.91 37.26
C THR A 67 -12.18 17.63 36.68
N SER A 68 -13.51 17.46 36.76
CA SER A 68 -14.16 16.29 36.17
C SER A 68 -13.93 16.25 34.66
N PHE A 69 -13.77 15.07 34.07
CA PHE A 69 -13.60 14.92 32.62
C PHE A 69 -14.76 15.50 31.80
N ASP A 70 -15.94 15.66 32.40
CA ASP A 70 -17.11 16.29 31.78
C ASP A 70 -16.96 17.81 31.61
N GLU A 71 -16.10 18.45 32.41
CA GLU A 71 -15.86 19.90 32.41
C GLU A 71 -14.65 20.29 31.55
N ILE A 72 -13.83 19.31 31.15
CA ILE A 72 -12.71 19.51 30.23
C ILE A 72 -13.28 19.52 28.80
N PRO A 73 -13.18 20.64 28.05
CA PRO A 73 -13.60 20.65 26.66
C PRO A 73 -12.83 19.56 25.90
N PRO A 74 -13.51 18.69 25.13
CA PRO A 74 -12.82 17.68 24.37
C PRO A 74 -11.86 18.37 23.39
N ALA A 75 -10.62 17.87 23.33
CA ALA A 75 -9.67 18.35 22.34
C ALA A 75 -10.28 18.13 20.94
N TYR A 76 -10.36 19.20 20.15
CA TYR A 76 -10.73 19.08 18.74
C TYR A 76 -9.57 18.40 18.01
N ILE A 77 -9.76 17.12 17.66
CA ILE A 77 -8.81 16.34 16.87
C ILE A 77 -9.50 16.05 15.54
N GLU A 78 -9.01 16.68 14.49
CA GLU A 78 -9.44 16.40 13.12
C GLU A 78 -8.62 15.23 12.56
N ALA A 79 -9.31 14.25 11.97
CA ALA A 79 -8.65 13.10 11.35
C ALA A 79 -8.24 13.44 9.91
N ASP A 80 -7.18 14.24 9.74
CA ASP A 80 -6.69 14.79 8.46
C ASP A 80 -5.87 13.80 7.61
N PHE A 81 -5.88 12.50 7.95
CA PHE A 81 -5.06 11.49 7.28
C PHE A 81 -5.36 11.34 5.78
N ASP A 82 -6.58 11.67 5.33
CA ASP A 82 -6.96 11.59 3.92
C ASP A 82 -6.54 12.83 3.12
N GLU A 83 -6.41 14.00 3.78
CA GLU A 83 -6.01 15.27 3.16
C GLU A 83 -4.51 15.36 2.86
N GLY A 84 -3.68 14.67 3.66
CA GLY A 84 -2.22 14.65 3.48
C GLY A 84 -1.71 13.82 2.30
N VAL A 85 -2.59 13.12 1.57
CA VAL A 85 -2.23 12.17 0.51
C VAL A 85 -2.17 12.86 -0.85
N THR A 86 -1.11 12.60 -1.63
CA THR A 86 -0.95 13.22 -2.96
C THR A 86 -1.59 12.35 -4.06
N PRO A 87 -2.70 12.79 -4.72
CA PRO A 87 -3.42 11.95 -5.67
C PRO A 87 -2.58 11.51 -6.89
N SER A 88 -1.69 12.37 -7.38
CA SER A 88 -0.82 12.06 -8.53
C SER A 88 0.15 10.91 -8.23
N GLN A 89 0.60 10.77 -6.99
CA GLN A 89 1.48 9.68 -6.56
C GLN A 89 0.73 8.34 -6.48
N LEU A 90 -0.52 8.37 -5.99
CA LEU A 90 -1.38 7.19 -5.96
C LEU A 90 -1.76 6.74 -7.37
N GLN A 91 -2.09 7.68 -8.27
CA GLN A 91 -2.34 7.37 -9.68
C GLN A 91 -1.09 6.78 -10.35
N ALA A 92 0.09 7.34 -10.11
CA ALA A 92 1.33 6.76 -10.61
C ALA A 92 1.59 5.36 -10.03
N SER A 93 1.22 5.09 -8.78
CA SER A 93 1.30 3.76 -8.18
C SER A 93 0.34 2.78 -8.88
N ALA A 94 -0.86 3.21 -9.25
CA ALA A 94 -1.81 2.39 -10.02
C ALA A 94 -1.25 2.01 -11.40
N GLU A 95 -0.67 2.97 -12.11
CA GLU A 95 0.00 2.73 -13.40
C GLU A 95 1.24 1.84 -13.24
N LEU A 96 2.04 2.03 -12.18
CA LEU A 96 3.20 1.20 -11.91
C LEU A 96 2.81 -0.26 -11.66
N TYR A 97 1.67 -0.50 -11.01
CA TYR A 97 1.13 -1.85 -10.82
C TYR A 97 0.79 -2.51 -12.16
N PHE A 98 0.18 -1.76 -13.08
CA PHE A 98 -0.09 -2.24 -14.45
C PHE A 98 1.21 -2.62 -15.17
N ILE A 99 2.23 -1.77 -15.06
CA ILE A 99 3.56 -2.00 -15.64
C ILE A 99 4.21 -3.25 -15.03
N LEU A 100 4.16 -3.40 -13.70
CA LEU A 100 4.69 -4.57 -12.98
C LEU A 100 4.09 -5.88 -13.53
N GLN A 101 2.77 -5.96 -13.69
CA GLN A 101 2.15 -7.19 -14.19
C GLN A 101 2.62 -7.53 -15.61
N HIS A 102 2.84 -6.54 -16.47
CA HIS A 102 3.38 -6.75 -17.82
C HIS A 102 4.88 -7.10 -17.80
N ASP A 103 5.64 -6.62 -16.83
CA ASP A 103 7.02 -7.04 -16.61
C ASP A 103 7.09 -8.52 -16.19
N ILE A 104 6.20 -8.95 -15.28
CA ILE A 104 6.07 -10.37 -14.88
C ILE A 104 5.67 -11.24 -16.07
N MET A 105 4.76 -10.78 -16.92
CA MET A 105 4.40 -11.44 -18.19
C MET A 105 5.59 -11.54 -19.17
N GLY A 106 6.68 -10.82 -18.93
CA GLY A 106 7.88 -10.86 -19.75
C GLY A 106 7.83 -9.94 -20.97
N VAL A 107 6.97 -8.91 -20.98
CA VAL A 107 6.86 -7.98 -22.12
C VAL A 107 8.19 -7.27 -22.38
N PHE A 108 8.80 -6.66 -21.36
CA PHE A 108 10.08 -5.96 -21.51
C PHE A 108 11.23 -6.91 -21.86
N LYS A 109 11.26 -8.09 -21.24
CA LYS A 109 12.24 -9.14 -21.58
C LYS A 109 12.12 -9.54 -23.06
N SER A 110 10.90 -9.64 -23.57
CA SER A 110 10.65 -9.98 -24.97
C SER A 110 11.09 -8.88 -25.92
N MET A 111 10.99 -7.61 -25.52
CA MET A 111 11.56 -6.50 -26.30
C MET A 111 13.08 -6.58 -26.37
N ASP A 112 13.76 -6.88 -25.26
CA ASP A 112 15.21 -7.07 -25.27
C ASP A 112 15.64 -8.24 -26.17
N ILE A 113 14.87 -9.33 -26.18
CA ILE A 113 15.10 -10.48 -27.06
C ILE A 113 14.88 -10.08 -28.53
N LEU A 114 13.74 -9.49 -28.86
CA LEU A 114 13.41 -9.07 -30.22
C LEU A 114 14.46 -8.10 -30.78
N ARG A 115 14.87 -7.12 -29.98
CA ARG A 115 15.88 -6.13 -30.35
C ARG A 115 17.22 -6.79 -30.66
N ARG A 116 17.67 -7.75 -29.84
CA ARG A 116 18.88 -8.54 -30.11
C ARG A 116 18.73 -9.35 -31.39
N GLN A 117 17.64 -10.08 -31.54
CA GLN A 117 17.38 -10.89 -32.73
C GLN A 117 17.31 -10.07 -34.02
N PHE A 118 16.79 -8.84 -33.94
CA PHE A 118 16.75 -7.90 -35.06
C PHE A 118 18.13 -7.38 -35.41
N ARG A 119 18.90 -6.92 -34.42
CA ARG A 119 20.27 -6.44 -34.62
C ARG A 119 21.20 -7.52 -35.16
N ASP A 120 21.08 -8.74 -34.65
CA ASP A 120 21.93 -9.87 -35.01
C ASP A 120 21.44 -10.56 -36.31
N GLY A 121 20.34 -10.09 -36.91
CA GLY A 121 19.80 -10.61 -38.17
C GLY A 121 19.16 -12.00 -38.08
N THR A 122 18.91 -12.52 -36.88
CA THR A 122 18.36 -13.87 -36.68
C THR A 122 16.84 -13.95 -36.93
N ILE A 123 16.15 -12.81 -36.88
CA ILE A 123 14.72 -12.73 -37.20
C ILE A 123 14.51 -12.33 -38.65
N ARG A 124 13.61 -13.02 -39.36
CA ARG A 124 13.32 -12.76 -40.78
C ARG A 124 12.38 -11.56 -40.97
N ILE A 125 12.82 -10.37 -40.56
CA ILE A 125 12.10 -9.11 -40.74
C ILE A 125 13.05 -8.09 -41.37
N GLN A 126 12.69 -7.58 -42.55
CA GLN A 126 13.48 -6.59 -43.27
C GLN A 126 12.85 -5.20 -43.29
N ARG A 127 11.52 -5.13 -43.46
CA ARG A 127 10.75 -3.89 -43.59
C ARG A 127 9.40 -4.05 -42.89
N GLY A 128 8.89 -2.96 -42.33
CA GLY A 128 7.60 -2.93 -41.65
C GLY A 128 7.58 -1.98 -40.46
N PRO A 129 6.38 -1.71 -39.92
CA PRO A 129 6.23 -0.83 -38.77
C PRO A 129 6.90 -1.38 -37.50
N GLY A 130 6.91 -2.71 -37.31
CA GLY A 130 7.61 -3.35 -36.19
C GLY A 130 9.12 -3.20 -36.31
N ALA A 131 9.70 -3.45 -37.48
CA ALA A 131 11.12 -3.25 -37.77
C ALA A 131 11.59 -1.82 -37.50
N GLN A 132 10.82 -0.82 -37.97
CA GLN A 132 11.12 0.60 -37.75
C GLN A 132 11.10 0.93 -36.25
N LYS A 133 10.08 0.48 -35.51
CA LYS A 133 9.99 0.70 -34.06
C LYS A 133 11.12 0.00 -33.30
N LEU A 134 11.51 -1.22 -33.70
CA LEU A 134 12.66 -1.93 -33.10
C LEU A 134 13.97 -1.16 -33.31
N TYR A 135 14.17 -0.55 -34.49
CA TYR A 135 15.32 0.31 -34.76
C TYR A 135 15.34 1.55 -33.85
N LEU A 136 14.21 2.26 -33.73
CA LEU A 136 14.08 3.42 -32.83
C LEU A 136 14.34 3.01 -31.36
N LEU A 137 13.83 1.84 -30.96
CA LEU A 137 13.98 1.33 -29.61
C LEU A 137 15.46 1.08 -29.23
N GLU A 138 16.28 0.61 -30.17
CA GLU A 138 17.73 0.48 -29.99
C GLU A 138 18.39 1.84 -29.79
N LYS A 139 18.00 2.86 -30.57
CA LYS A 139 18.55 4.22 -30.46
C LYS A 139 18.21 4.88 -29.12
N TRP A 140 17.01 4.67 -28.60
CA TRP A 140 16.57 5.25 -27.34
C TRP A 140 17.02 4.48 -26.10
N ARG A 141 17.80 3.41 -26.24
CA ARG A 141 18.26 2.60 -25.10
C ARG A 141 18.99 3.41 -24.00
N PRO A 142 19.88 4.37 -24.30
CA PRO A 142 20.59 5.13 -23.27
C PRO A 142 19.71 6.12 -22.50
N LEU A 143 18.58 6.53 -23.07
CA LEU A 143 17.72 7.58 -22.54
C LEU A 143 16.60 7.04 -21.63
N ARG A 144 16.55 5.71 -21.42
CA ARG A 144 15.41 5.05 -20.78
C ARG A 144 15.77 4.36 -19.48
N TYR A 145 14.82 4.33 -18.55
CA TYR A 145 14.91 3.50 -17.34
C TYR A 145 15.07 2.02 -17.68
N GLY A 146 16.08 1.40 -17.07
CA GLY A 146 16.43 0.01 -17.28
C GLY A 146 15.58 -0.95 -16.45
N PRO A 147 15.81 -2.27 -16.63
CA PRO A 147 15.19 -3.29 -15.78
C PRO A 147 15.57 -3.13 -14.30
N ARG A 148 16.80 -2.65 -14.02
CA ARG A 148 17.25 -2.38 -12.64
C ARG A 148 16.40 -1.30 -11.98
N ASP A 149 16.18 -0.19 -12.65
CA ASP A 149 15.43 0.95 -12.10
C ASP A 149 13.97 0.58 -11.82
N ARG A 150 13.33 -0.13 -12.76
CA ARG A 150 11.99 -0.67 -12.54
C ARG A 150 11.94 -1.66 -11.37
N SER A 151 12.93 -2.55 -11.24
CA SER A 151 12.97 -3.50 -10.12
C SER A 151 13.11 -2.83 -8.75
N ILE A 152 13.80 -1.68 -8.69
CA ILE A 152 13.90 -0.86 -7.47
C ILE A 152 12.54 -0.24 -7.16
N ALA A 153 11.87 0.33 -8.17
CA ALA A 153 10.54 0.91 -8.01
C ALA A 153 9.51 -0.13 -7.51
N TYR A 154 9.46 -1.32 -8.12
CA TYR A 154 8.59 -2.41 -7.67
C TYR A 154 8.90 -2.88 -6.25
N GLY A 155 10.19 -2.95 -5.90
CA GLY A 155 10.65 -3.34 -4.57
C GLY A 155 10.26 -2.33 -3.49
N ARG A 156 10.15 -1.04 -3.84
CA ARG A 156 9.73 0.02 -2.92
C ARG A 156 8.22 0.08 -2.73
N VAL A 157 7.48 0.18 -3.83
CA VAL A 157 6.02 0.44 -3.80
C VAL A 157 5.22 -0.82 -3.50
N PHE A 158 5.66 -1.99 -3.99
CA PHE A 158 4.90 -3.24 -3.88
C PHE A 158 5.62 -4.33 -3.09
N ASN A 159 6.84 -4.07 -2.62
CA ASN A 159 7.74 -5.08 -2.05
C ASN A 159 7.87 -6.32 -2.97
N HIS A 160 7.91 -6.08 -4.28
CA HIS A 160 8.02 -7.12 -5.29
C HIS A 160 9.39 -7.12 -5.97
N GLY A 161 9.91 -8.31 -6.26
CA GLY A 161 11.16 -8.50 -6.98
C GLY A 161 12.40 -8.52 -6.09
N ARG A 162 13.56 -8.67 -6.72
CA ARG A 162 14.88 -8.77 -6.06
C ARG A 162 15.73 -7.51 -6.27
N GLY A 163 15.11 -6.38 -6.60
CA GLY A 163 15.81 -5.12 -6.79
C GLY A 163 16.48 -4.65 -5.49
N PRO A 164 17.62 -3.92 -5.58
CA PRO A 164 18.24 -3.36 -4.39
C PRO A 164 17.29 -2.37 -3.74
N LYS A 165 17.21 -2.43 -2.40
CA LYS A 165 16.38 -1.53 -1.59
C LYS A 165 17.26 -0.34 -1.16
N PRO A 166 17.04 0.88 -1.68
CA PRO A 166 17.88 2.02 -1.35
C PRO A 166 17.86 2.31 0.15
N ALA A 167 19.00 2.68 0.73
CA ALA A 167 19.09 3.05 2.14
C ALA A 167 18.20 4.27 2.43
N GLY A 168 17.45 4.22 3.53
CA GLY A 168 16.53 5.29 3.93
C GLY A 168 15.22 5.39 3.13
N ALA A 169 15.03 4.58 2.07
CA ALA A 169 13.76 4.58 1.34
C ALA A 169 12.67 3.88 2.16
N VAL A 170 11.47 4.48 2.20
CA VAL A 170 10.28 3.83 2.75
C VAL A 170 9.82 2.73 1.80
N ILE A 171 9.59 1.54 2.33
CA ILE A 171 9.20 0.35 1.57
C ILE A 171 7.85 -0.14 2.08
N ASN A 172 6.89 -0.31 1.16
CA ASN A 172 5.61 -0.89 1.49
C ASN A 172 5.70 -2.41 1.58
N ARG A 173 6.16 -2.91 2.73
CA ARG A 173 6.37 -4.36 2.97
C ARG A 173 5.08 -5.17 2.86
N ASN A 174 3.95 -4.57 3.21
CA ASN A 174 2.66 -5.25 3.36
C ASN A 174 1.73 -5.07 2.17
N PHE A 175 2.16 -4.41 1.09
CA PHE A 175 1.32 -4.10 -0.07
C PHE A 175 0.49 -5.30 -0.53
N GLN A 176 1.13 -6.46 -0.76
CA GLN A 176 0.42 -7.63 -1.28
C GLN A 176 -0.71 -8.09 -0.34
N HIS A 177 -0.47 -8.07 0.97
CA HIS A 177 -1.47 -8.47 1.97
C HIS A 177 -2.60 -7.45 2.04
N GLN A 178 -2.28 -6.15 2.12
CA GLN A 178 -3.26 -5.07 2.16
C GLN A 178 -4.11 -5.04 0.88
N PHE A 179 -3.48 -5.22 -0.28
CA PHE A 179 -4.17 -5.21 -1.56
C PHE A 179 -5.09 -6.42 -1.70
N VAL A 180 -4.63 -7.63 -1.37
CA VAL A 180 -5.49 -8.83 -1.39
C VAL A 180 -6.64 -8.70 -0.38
N ALA A 181 -6.39 -8.15 0.81
CA ALA A 181 -7.43 -7.91 1.81
C ALA A 181 -8.47 -6.91 1.30
N LEU A 182 -8.04 -5.80 0.71
CA LEU A 182 -8.92 -4.80 0.11
C LEU A 182 -9.78 -5.43 -0.97
N ILE A 183 -9.18 -6.08 -1.96
CA ILE A 183 -9.90 -6.70 -3.07
C ILE A 183 -10.87 -7.76 -2.54
N SER A 184 -10.48 -8.58 -1.56
CA SER A 184 -11.35 -9.60 -0.97
C SER A 184 -12.54 -8.98 -0.25
N SER A 185 -12.32 -7.90 0.52
CA SER A 185 -13.38 -7.18 1.21
C SER A 185 -14.34 -6.50 0.23
N LEU A 186 -13.81 -5.88 -0.82
CA LEU A 186 -14.56 -5.17 -1.85
C LEU A 186 -15.39 -6.13 -2.73
N ALA A 187 -14.80 -7.28 -3.08
CA ALA A 187 -15.47 -8.37 -3.77
C ALA A 187 -16.63 -8.94 -2.94
N LYS A 188 -16.40 -9.18 -1.64
CA LYS A 188 -17.46 -9.61 -0.71
C LYS A 188 -18.57 -8.57 -0.62
N TYR A 189 -18.22 -7.30 -0.38
CA TYR A 189 -19.16 -6.19 -0.35
C TYR A 189 -20.02 -6.11 -1.63
N TYR A 190 -19.39 -6.25 -2.80
CA TYR A 190 -20.08 -6.23 -4.08
C TYR A 190 -21.04 -7.41 -4.26
N ARG A 191 -20.64 -8.64 -3.87
CA ARG A 191 -21.52 -9.80 -3.89
C ARG A 191 -22.72 -9.61 -2.97
N ASP A 192 -22.49 -9.18 -1.73
CA ASP A 192 -23.56 -8.93 -0.75
C ASP A 192 -24.54 -7.86 -1.26
N LEU A 193 -24.02 -6.82 -1.93
CA LEU A 193 -24.84 -5.80 -2.59
C LEU A 193 -25.71 -6.40 -3.71
N THR A 194 -25.13 -7.16 -4.63
CA THR A 194 -25.87 -7.75 -5.76
C THR A 194 -26.91 -8.78 -5.31
N VAL A 195 -26.57 -9.63 -4.32
CA VAL A 195 -27.53 -10.58 -3.73
C VAL A 195 -28.67 -9.82 -3.07
N SER A 196 -28.36 -8.76 -2.34
CA SER A 196 -29.37 -7.90 -1.73
C SER A 196 -30.29 -7.25 -2.77
N GLU A 197 -29.79 -6.79 -3.92
CA GLU A 197 -30.62 -6.26 -5.00
C GLU A 197 -31.59 -7.32 -5.57
N VAL A 198 -31.11 -8.57 -5.76
CA VAL A 198 -31.92 -9.66 -6.36
C VAL A 198 -32.95 -10.22 -5.38
N VAL A 199 -32.58 -10.45 -4.12
CA VAL A 199 -33.48 -10.99 -3.09
C VAL A 199 -34.58 -9.99 -2.74
N ARG A 200 -34.34 -8.68 -2.89
CA ARG A 200 -35.29 -7.64 -2.47
C ARG A 200 -36.45 -7.38 -3.44
N GLY A 201 -36.35 -7.67 -4.74
CA GLY A 201 -37.47 -7.73 -5.70
C GLY A 201 -38.59 -6.66 -5.66
N GLY A 202 -38.43 -5.51 -4.98
CA GLY A 202 -39.55 -4.66 -4.62
C GLY A 202 -39.16 -3.29 -4.04
N PRO A 203 -39.96 -2.25 -4.27
CA PRO A 203 -39.64 -0.83 -4.01
C PRO A 203 -39.79 -0.38 -2.55
N ALA A 204 -39.83 -1.30 -1.58
CA ALA A 204 -40.01 -0.95 -0.17
C ALA A 204 -39.20 -1.88 0.72
N LEU A 205 -38.11 -1.36 1.32
CA LEU A 205 -37.51 -1.72 2.61
C LEU A 205 -36.13 -1.07 2.71
N ASP A 206 -36.20 0.19 3.12
CA ASP A 206 -35.13 1.17 3.27
C ASP A 206 -34.06 0.74 4.29
N SER A 207 -32.81 1.13 4.01
CA SER A 207 -31.78 1.49 5.02
C SER A 207 -31.03 0.42 5.86
N ARG A 208 -30.53 -0.69 5.27
CA ARG A 208 -29.37 -1.40 5.89
C ARG A 208 -28.36 -1.92 4.85
N PRO A 209 -27.13 -1.36 4.80
CA PRO A 209 -26.01 -1.96 4.06
C PRO A 209 -25.51 -3.22 4.79
N TYR A 210 -25.54 -4.38 4.14
CA TYR A 210 -25.07 -5.65 4.72
C TYR A 210 -23.55 -5.87 4.63
N GLY A 211 -22.80 -4.88 4.20
CA GLY A 211 -21.34 -4.94 4.16
C GLY A 211 -20.73 -3.99 5.19
N ALA A 212 -19.63 -4.42 5.82
CA ALA A 212 -18.85 -3.55 6.69
C ALA A 212 -18.11 -2.50 5.83
N ILE A 213 -18.82 -1.44 5.43
CA ILE A 213 -18.29 -0.28 4.68
C ILE A 213 -17.04 0.25 5.39
N ALA A 214 -17.12 0.39 6.72
CA ALA A 214 -16.01 0.78 7.57
C ALA A 214 -14.76 -0.12 7.41
N THR A 215 -14.92 -1.44 7.20
CA THR A 215 -13.79 -2.34 6.94
C THR A 215 -13.15 -2.04 5.58
N VAL A 216 -13.94 -1.83 4.54
CA VAL A 216 -13.42 -1.51 3.20
C VAL A 216 -12.72 -0.15 3.23
N GLN A 217 -13.35 0.87 3.81
CA GLN A 217 -12.77 2.20 3.99
C GLN A 217 -11.46 2.14 4.78
N ARG A 218 -11.44 1.44 5.92
CA ARG A 218 -10.24 1.33 6.75
C ARG A 218 -9.07 0.70 6.00
N ILE A 219 -9.29 -0.42 5.32
CA ILE A 219 -8.23 -1.08 4.55
C ILE A 219 -7.78 -0.20 3.38
N ALA A 220 -8.71 0.52 2.75
CA ALA A 220 -8.38 1.44 1.66
C ALA A 220 -7.51 2.63 2.14
N ILE A 221 -7.85 3.26 3.27
CA ILE A 221 -7.06 4.32 3.90
C ILE A 221 -5.65 3.81 4.24
N ASP A 222 -5.56 2.65 4.90
CA ASP A 222 -4.27 2.06 5.29
C ASP A 222 -3.40 1.75 4.05
N LEU A 223 -4.02 1.32 2.93
CA LEU A 223 -3.33 1.09 1.66
C LEU A 223 -2.89 2.41 1.00
N ARG A 224 -3.74 3.44 0.96
CA ARG A 224 -3.41 4.77 0.43
C ARG A 224 -2.19 5.34 1.12
N TYR A 225 -2.22 5.37 2.45
CA TYR A 225 -1.15 5.92 3.25
C TYR A 225 0.17 5.16 3.08
N ALA A 226 0.10 3.83 2.88
CA ALA A 226 1.29 3.03 2.58
C ALA A 226 1.84 3.28 1.15
N LEU A 227 0.95 3.49 0.17
CA LEU A 227 1.32 3.80 -1.21
C LEU A 227 1.92 5.19 -1.34
N ASP A 228 1.30 6.21 -0.76
CA ASP A 228 1.82 7.60 -0.76
C ASP A 228 3.26 7.61 -0.25
N ARG A 229 3.49 7.09 0.96
CA ARG A 229 4.82 7.07 1.57
C ARG A 229 5.88 6.29 0.80
N SER A 230 5.48 5.23 0.09
CA SER A 230 6.43 4.40 -0.66
C SER A 230 6.68 4.89 -2.09
N SER A 231 5.85 5.80 -2.59
CA SER A 231 5.89 6.31 -3.97
C SER A 231 6.57 7.68 -4.13
N TYR A 232 7.21 8.21 -3.09
CA TYR A 232 8.03 9.44 -3.19
C TYR A 232 9.24 9.32 -4.13
N GLY A 233 9.72 10.49 -4.58
CA GLY A 233 10.91 10.64 -5.40
C GLY A 233 10.63 10.45 -6.89
N ASN A 234 11.51 9.74 -7.59
CA ASN A 234 11.43 9.58 -9.05
C ASN A 234 10.36 8.59 -9.53
N ILE A 235 9.54 8.02 -8.65
CA ILE A 235 8.56 6.98 -9.01
C ILE A 235 7.56 7.49 -10.04
N VAL A 236 7.02 8.71 -9.86
CA VAL A 236 6.04 9.29 -10.80
C VAL A 236 6.63 9.41 -12.20
N SER A 237 7.82 9.98 -12.32
CA SER A 237 8.51 10.14 -13.61
C SER A 237 8.89 8.79 -14.24
N LEU A 238 9.40 7.85 -13.43
CA LEU A 238 9.77 6.51 -13.88
C LEU A 238 8.55 5.73 -14.38
N THR A 239 7.42 5.83 -13.67
CA THR A 239 6.16 5.22 -14.07
C THR A 239 5.69 5.77 -15.41
N HIS A 240 5.68 7.09 -15.59
CA HIS A 240 5.24 7.71 -16.83
C HIS A 240 6.09 7.24 -18.02
N GLU A 241 7.41 7.32 -17.89
CA GLU A 241 8.33 6.88 -18.95
C GLU A 241 8.23 5.36 -19.22
N SER A 242 8.17 4.55 -18.17
CA SER A 242 8.00 3.09 -18.29
C SER A 242 6.65 2.72 -18.90
N GLY A 243 5.61 3.52 -18.65
CA GLY A 243 4.28 3.37 -19.24
C GLY A 243 4.28 3.69 -20.74
N MET A 244 4.98 4.75 -21.16
CA MET A 244 5.20 5.03 -22.58
C MET A 244 5.96 3.89 -23.26
N TYR A 245 7.03 3.40 -22.63
CA TYR A 245 7.78 2.25 -23.16
C TYR A 245 6.92 0.98 -23.24
N LEU A 246 6.08 0.70 -22.24
CA LEU A 246 5.15 -0.43 -22.28
C LEU A 246 4.16 -0.31 -23.45
N SER A 247 3.58 0.88 -23.66
CA SER A 247 2.68 1.15 -24.78
C SER A 247 3.35 0.87 -26.12
N GLU A 248 4.58 1.36 -26.30
CA GLU A 248 5.39 1.09 -27.49
C GLU A 248 5.69 -0.41 -27.67
N ALA A 249 6.06 -1.09 -26.58
CA ALA A 249 6.35 -2.53 -26.59
C ALA A 249 5.12 -3.35 -27.04
N LEU A 250 3.94 -3.03 -26.49
CA LEU A 250 2.69 -3.65 -26.91
C LEU A 250 2.35 -3.33 -28.38
N GLY A 251 2.64 -2.11 -28.82
CA GLY A 251 2.50 -1.71 -30.22
C GLY A 251 3.46 -2.42 -31.18
N ILE A 252 4.67 -2.76 -30.74
CA ILE A 252 5.63 -3.58 -31.49
C ILE A 252 5.09 -5.01 -31.60
N LEU A 253 4.66 -5.61 -30.49
CA LEU A 253 4.10 -6.97 -30.47
C LEU A 253 2.86 -7.13 -31.35
N ASP A 254 2.07 -6.06 -31.50
CA ASP A 254 0.88 -6.06 -32.35
C ASP A 254 1.16 -5.72 -33.82
N SER A 255 2.42 -5.43 -34.18
CA SER A 255 2.79 -5.09 -35.55
C SER A 255 2.68 -6.33 -36.47
N PRO A 256 2.16 -6.19 -37.71
CA PRO A 256 1.86 -7.32 -38.59
C PRO A 256 3.10 -8.09 -39.06
N ASP A 257 4.25 -7.44 -39.15
CA ASP A 257 5.55 -8.06 -39.44
C ASP A 257 6.05 -8.93 -38.28
N ILE A 258 5.91 -8.45 -37.03
CA ILE A 258 6.26 -9.22 -35.83
C ILE A 258 5.32 -10.42 -35.67
N LYS A 259 4.01 -10.21 -35.81
CA LYS A 259 3.01 -11.28 -35.75
C LYS A 259 3.28 -12.38 -36.79
N ARG A 260 3.60 -12.01 -38.04
CA ARG A 260 3.99 -12.98 -39.08
C ARG A 260 5.27 -13.74 -38.75
N ALA A 261 6.28 -13.10 -38.16
CA ALA A 261 7.54 -13.76 -37.82
C ALA A 261 7.40 -14.86 -36.74
N TYR A 262 6.37 -14.78 -35.91
CA TYR A 262 6.08 -15.76 -34.85
C TYR A 262 4.82 -16.58 -35.08
N ASP A 263 4.20 -16.50 -36.26
CA ASP A 263 2.95 -17.19 -36.59
C ASP A 263 1.83 -16.91 -35.56
N ALA A 264 1.66 -15.63 -35.22
CA ALA A 264 0.75 -15.17 -34.18
C ALA A 264 -0.43 -14.39 -34.77
N THR A 265 -1.64 -14.65 -34.28
CA THR A 265 -2.85 -13.91 -34.66
C THR A 265 -3.00 -12.61 -33.85
N ASN A 266 -2.57 -12.63 -32.59
CA ASN A 266 -2.64 -11.49 -31.68
C ASN A 266 -1.31 -11.24 -30.96
N ARG A 267 -1.18 -10.06 -30.34
CA ARG A 267 0.04 -9.65 -29.61
C ARG A 267 0.45 -10.60 -28.48
N TRP A 268 -0.51 -11.27 -27.83
CA TRP A 268 -0.24 -12.19 -26.73
C TRP A 268 0.35 -13.51 -27.22
N GLN A 269 -0.14 -14.02 -28.35
CA GLN A 269 0.46 -15.17 -29.04
C GLN A 269 1.85 -14.83 -29.55
N ALA A 270 2.07 -13.59 -30.04
CA ALA A 270 3.41 -13.15 -30.45
C ALA A 270 4.37 -13.14 -29.25
N LEU A 271 3.94 -12.58 -28.13
CA LEU A 271 4.69 -12.60 -26.86
C LEU A 271 5.02 -14.03 -26.41
N GLU A 272 4.02 -14.92 -26.42
CA GLU A 272 4.20 -16.32 -26.05
C GLU A 272 5.19 -17.03 -26.98
N GLY A 273 5.08 -16.81 -28.30
CA GLY A 273 6.01 -17.36 -29.29
C GLY A 273 7.45 -16.89 -29.09
N ILE A 274 7.65 -15.61 -28.76
CA ILE A 274 8.97 -15.04 -28.45
C ILE A 274 9.57 -15.70 -27.21
N LEU A 275 8.77 -15.80 -26.12
CA LEU A 275 9.23 -16.37 -24.86
C LEU A 275 9.52 -17.88 -24.99
N LYS A 276 8.65 -18.65 -25.66
CA LYS A 276 8.84 -20.10 -25.90
C LYS A 276 10.16 -20.37 -26.63
N ARG A 277 10.41 -19.66 -27.73
CA ARG A 277 11.61 -19.86 -28.56
C ARG A 277 12.91 -19.54 -27.83
N ASN A 278 12.87 -18.67 -26.82
CA ASN A 278 14.05 -18.17 -26.10
C ASN A 278 14.15 -18.68 -24.65
N ARG A 279 13.52 -19.83 -24.33
CA ARG A 279 13.50 -20.45 -22.99
C ARG A 279 13.04 -19.49 -21.87
N GLY A 280 12.17 -18.54 -22.19
CA GLY A 280 11.50 -17.70 -21.20
C GLY A 280 10.45 -18.50 -20.43
N SER A 281 10.27 -18.18 -19.15
CA SER A 281 9.10 -18.68 -18.42
C SER A 281 7.85 -17.99 -18.95
N ILE A 282 6.84 -18.78 -19.30
CA ILE A 282 5.52 -18.27 -19.67
C ILE A 282 4.68 -18.36 -18.41
N SER A 283 4.51 -17.22 -17.74
CA SER A 283 3.62 -17.16 -16.58
C SER A 283 2.28 -16.58 -17.01
N ASP A 284 1.25 -17.42 -17.02
CA ASP A 284 -0.14 -17.06 -16.78
C ASP A 284 -0.59 -15.77 -17.50
N LEU A 285 -0.28 -15.63 -18.79
CA LEU A 285 -0.42 -14.37 -19.54
C LEU A 285 -1.83 -13.79 -19.45
N SER A 286 -2.86 -14.62 -19.64
CA SER A 286 -4.25 -14.18 -19.59
C SER A 286 -4.70 -13.79 -18.19
N GLN A 287 -4.24 -14.51 -17.16
CA GLN A 287 -4.52 -14.19 -15.76
C GLN A 287 -3.85 -12.87 -15.37
N ARG A 288 -2.57 -12.71 -15.70
CA ARG A 288 -1.76 -11.51 -15.40
C ARG A 288 -2.30 -10.28 -16.12
N ALA A 289 -2.72 -10.40 -17.38
CA ALA A 289 -3.34 -9.29 -18.11
C ALA A 289 -4.65 -8.83 -17.45
N LYS A 290 -5.50 -9.77 -17.02
CA LYS A 290 -6.74 -9.46 -16.27
C LYS A 290 -6.43 -8.81 -14.92
N MET A 291 -5.45 -9.36 -14.18
CA MET A 291 -5.00 -8.77 -12.92
C MET A 291 -4.42 -7.38 -13.10
N ALA A 292 -3.70 -7.11 -14.20
CA ALA A 292 -3.13 -5.80 -14.51
C ALA A 292 -4.22 -4.74 -14.65
N GLU A 293 -5.19 -4.97 -15.53
CA GLU A 293 -6.27 -4.00 -15.79
C GLU A 293 -7.17 -3.85 -14.55
N ALA A 294 -7.66 -4.96 -13.98
CA ALA A 294 -8.53 -4.89 -12.83
C ALA A 294 -7.84 -4.27 -11.61
N GLY A 295 -6.59 -4.62 -11.34
CA GLY A 295 -5.84 -4.09 -10.21
C GLY A 295 -5.51 -2.62 -10.37
N ARG A 296 -5.16 -2.18 -11.59
CA ARG A 296 -5.00 -0.76 -11.92
C ARG A 296 -6.27 0.03 -11.64
N ARG A 297 -7.44 -0.45 -12.07
CA ARG A 297 -8.73 0.22 -11.84
C ARG A 297 -9.07 0.33 -10.36
N ILE A 298 -8.81 -0.71 -9.58
CA ILE A 298 -9.01 -0.69 -8.12
C ILE A 298 -8.07 0.32 -7.47
N LEU A 299 -6.79 0.36 -7.85
CA LEU A 299 -5.84 1.34 -7.32
C LEU A 299 -6.18 2.78 -7.75
N GLN A 300 -6.70 2.98 -8.96
CA GLN A 300 -7.23 4.28 -9.41
C GLN A 300 -8.46 4.70 -8.61
N TRP A 301 -9.36 3.76 -8.30
CA TRP A 301 -10.49 4.02 -7.41
C TRP A 301 -10.00 4.43 -6.01
N VAL A 302 -9.04 3.70 -5.44
CA VAL A 302 -8.39 4.05 -4.17
C VAL A 302 -7.74 5.45 -4.23
N ALA A 303 -7.19 5.85 -5.38
CA ALA A 303 -6.58 7.16 -5.57
C ALA A 303 -7.59 8.32 -5.71
N GLY A 304 -8.79 8.04 -6.19
CA GLY A 304 -9.80 9.05 -6.53
C GLY A 304 -10.98 9.15 -5.56
N SER A 305 -11.17 8.15 -4.70
CA SER A 305 -12.21 8.16 -3.66
C SER A 305 -11.74 8.89 -2.39
N THR A 306 -12.67 9.48 -1.66
CA THR A 306 -12.48 9.92 -0.27
C THR A 306 -13.06 8.87 0.66
N PHE A 307 -12.38 8.60 1.77
CA PHE A 307 -12.74 7.52 2.69
C PHE A 307 -13.16 8.01 4.08
N ASP A 308 -13.61 9.25 4.20
CA ASP A 308 -14.01 9.85 5.48
C ASP A 308 -15.08 9.01 6.20
N SER A 309 -15.04 9.06 7.53
CA SER A 309 -16.02 8.38 8.38
C SER A 309 -17.45 8.87 8.15
N ASP A 310 -17.59 10.09 7.64
CA ASP A 310 -18.86 10.80 7.48
C ASP A 310 -19.44 10.65 6.07
N VAL A 311 -18.79 9.84 5.21
CA VAL A 311 -19.28 9.58 3.85
C VAL A 311 -20.62 8.86 3.90
N ASP A 312 -21.61 9.44 3.22
CA ASP A 312 -22.92 8.83 3.02
C ASP A 312 -22.82 7.43 2.39
N ALA A 313 -23.57 6.48 2.94
CA ALA A 313 -23.52 5.07 2.54
C ALA A 313 -23.96 4.84 1.09
N ASP A 314 -24.92 5.64 0.59
CA ASP A 314 -25.38 5.56 -0.80
C ASP A 314 -24.35 6.13 -1.77
N SER A 315 -23.69 7.23 -1.42
CA SER A 315 -22.53 7.76 -2.17
C SER A 315 -21.41 6.71 -2.28
N PHE A 316 -21.04 6.07 -1.16
CA PHE A 316 -20.03 5.01 -1.16
C PHE A 316 -20.43 3.83 -2.06
N ARG A 317 -21.70 3.39 -2.00
CA ARG A 317 -22.24 2.30 -2.83
C ARG A 317 -22.05 2.58 -4.33
N VAL A 318 -22.38 3.78 -4.79
CA VAL A 318 -22.25 4.16 -6.21
C VAL A 318 -20.80 4.11 -6.66
N GLN A 319 -19.88 4.66 -5.86
CA GLN A 319 -18.45 4.65 -6.17
C GLN A 319 -17.88 3.21 -6.19
N ALA A 320 -18.18 2.43 -5.14
CA ALA A 320 -17.66 1.08 -4.95
C ALA A 320 -18.18 0.06 -5.99
N ARG A 321 -19.33 0.30 -6.64
CA ARG A 321 -19.89 -0.61 -7.65
C ARG A 321 -18.93 -0.86 -8.81
N THR A 322 -18.26 0.19 -9.28
CA THR A 322 -17.30 0.09 -10.39
C THR A 322 -16.10 -0.77 -10.01
N ALA A 323 -15.49 -0.47 -8.85
CA ALA A 323 -14.34 -1.19 -8.32
C ALA A 323 -14.68 -2.63 -7.88
N GLY A 324 -15.90 -2.89 -7.41
CA GLY A 324 -16.38 -4.21 -7.00
C GLY A 324 -16.38 -5.24 -8.14
N SER A 325 -16.83 -4.84 -9.33
CA SER A 325 -16.78 -5.71 -10.52
C SER A 325 -15.34 -6.07 -10.93
N HIS A 326 -14.42 -5.10 -10.83
CA HIS A 326 -13.00 -5.33 -11.07
C HIS A 326 -12.38 -6.21 -9.97
N ALA A 327 -12.82 -6.08 -8.72
CA ALA A 327 -12.34 -6.90 -7.62
C ALA A 327 -12.65 -8.39 -7.80
N GLU A 328 -13.88 -8.71 -8.25
CA GLU A 328 -14.27 -10.07 -8.64
C GLU A 328 -13.37 -10.61 -9.77
N ALA A 329 -13.19 -9.82 -10.84
CA ALA A 329 -12.36 -10.21 -11.96
C ALA A 329 -10.89 -10.45 -11.56
N TRP A 330 -10.36 -9.60 -10.67
CA TRP A 330 -9.01 -9.72 -10.16
C TRP A 330 -8.83 -11.00 -9.33
N ILE A 331 -9.73 -11.28 -8.38
CA ILE A 331 -9.66 -12.49 -7.54
C ILE A 331 -9.76 -13.76 -8.38
N ALA A 332 -10.68 -13.79 -9.34
CA ALA A 332 -10.84 -14.92 -10.23
C ALA A 332 -9.55 -15.22 -11.01
N ALA A 333 -8.87 -14.18 -11.50
CA ALA A 333 -7.58 -14.32 -12.18
C ALA A 333 -6.44 -14.69 -11.22
N TYR A 334 -6.37 -14.04 -10.06
CA TYR A 334 -5.31 -14.25 -9.06
C TYR A 334 -5.29 -15.69 -8.57
N ARG A 335 -6.44 -16.30 -8.29
CA ARG A 335 -6.54 -17.70 -7.83
C ARG A 335 -5.95 -18.72 -8.82
N LEU A 336 -5.85 -18.36 -10.10
CA LEU A 336 -5.27 -19.22 -11.14
C LEU A 336 -3.75 -19.04 -11.31
N THR A 337 -3.16 -18.02 -10.67
CA THR A 337 -1.71 -17.79 -10.63
C THR A 337 -1.02 -18.72 -9.64
N LYS A 338 0.31 -18.82 -9.67
CA LYS A 338 1.06 -19.64 -8.71
C LYS A 338 0.90 -19.14 -7.28
N GLU A 339 0.88 -17.82 -7.10
CA GLU A 339 0.77 -17.15 -5.81
C GLU A 339 -0.63 -17.31 -5.21
N GLY A 340 -1.67 -17.10 -6.02
CA GLY A 340 -3.06 -17.17 -5.53
C GLY A 340 -3.61 -18.58 -5.30
N ARG A 341 -2.90 -19.65 -5.71
CA ARG A 341 -3.33 -21.04 -5.45
C ARG A 341 -3.33 -21.42 -3.98
N HIS A 342 -2.41 -20.85 -3.22
CA HIS A 342 -2.27 -21.08 -1.78
C HIS A 342 -3.24 -20.21 -0.97
N PHE A 343 -4.03 -19.36 -1.64
CA PHE A 343 -4.94 -18.45 -0.97
C PHE A 343 -6.20 -19.20 -0.50
N PRO A 344 -6.55 -19.10 0.81
CA PRO A 344 -7.77 -19.74 1.33
C PRO A 344 -9.01 -19.16 0.65
N GLY A 345 -9.92 -20.04 0.20
CA GLY A 345 -11.15 -19.66 -0.53
C GLY A 345 -11.10 -19.88 -2.06
N ALA A 346 -10.07 -20.53 -2.60
CA ALA A 346 -10.10 -21.04 -3.97
C ALA A 346 -11.09 -22.23 -4.07
N ASN A 347 -12.29 -21.98 -4.61
CA ASN A 347 -13.30 -23.02 -4.81
C ASN A 347 -12.73 -24.20 -5.62
N ALA A 348 -13.17 -25.43 -5.30
CA ALA A 348 -12.82 -26.64 -6.06
C ALA A 348 -13.06 -26.48 -7.56
N ASN A 349 -14.03 -25.63 -7.93
CA ASN A 349 -14.35 -25.32 -9.31
C ASN A 349 -13.27 -24.52 -10.08
N LEU A 350 -12.45 -23.74 -9.39
CA LEU A 350 -11.32 -23.04 -10.03
C LEU A 350 -10.13 -23.98 -10.22
N LYS A 351 -10.01 -25.03 -9.38
CA LYS A 351 -8.94 -26.02 -9.44
C LYS A 351 -9.02 -26.91 -10.70
N TRP A 352 -10.22 -27.22 -11.20
CA TRP A 352 -10.39 -28.02 -12.44
C TRP A 352 -10.13 -27.25 -13.74
N SER A 353 -10.18 -25.91 -13.73
CA SER A 353 -10.02 -25.08 -14.94
C SER A 353 -8.62 -25.15 -15.58
N ARG A 354 -7.65 -25.78 -14.90
CA ARG A 354 -6.37 -26.22 -15.47
C ARG A 354 -6.38 -27.73 -15.50
N SER A 355 -6.89 -28.32 -16.57
CA SER A 355 -6.84 -29.76 -16.82
C SER A 355 -5.41 -30.29 -16.61
N LEU A 356 -5.19 -31.06 -15.53
CA LEU A 356 -4.23 -32.17 -15.35
C LEU A 356 -4.62 -32.92 -14.05
N PRO A 357 -4.39 -34.25 -13.98
CA PRO A 357 -5.34 -35.22 -13.43
C PRO A 357 -5.44 -35.22 -11.90
N TYR A 358 -6.59 -35.69 -11.42
CA TYR A 358 -6.79 -36.10 -10.05
C TYR A 358 -5.89 -37.32 -9.77
N GLY A 359 -4.77 -37.12 -9.09
CA GLY A 359 -3.96 -38.22 -8.56
C GLY A 359 -2.46 -38.08 -8.82
N GLU A 360 -1.76 -37.52 -7.85
CA GLU A 360 -0.55 -38.14 -7.31
C GLU A 360 -0.46 -37.72 -5.84
N GLN A 361 -0.52 -38.73 -4.98
CA GLN A 361 -0.39 -38.63 -3.54
C GLN A 361 1.06 -38.21 -3.20
N GLU A 362 1.23 -37.25 -2.32
CA GLU A 362 2.38 -37.25 -1.42
C GLU A 362 1.87 -37.46 0.00
N THR A 363 1.65 -38.74 0.31
CA THR A 363 1.95 -39.31 1.61
C THR A 363 3.47 -39.21 1.84
N ALA A 364 3.91 -38.39 2.79
CA ALA A 364 5.11 -38.60 3.62
C ALA A 364 5.15 -37.50 4.71
N TYR A 365 4.80 -37.84 5.96
CA TYR A 365 5.68 -38.27 7.04
C TYR A 365 6.35 -37.10 7.80
N TYR A 366 5.87 -36.96 9.05
CA TYR A 366 6.37 -36.18 10.19
C TYR A 366 6.38 -34.64 10.12
#